data_AF-A0A7W0Q359-F1
#
_entry.id   AF-A0A7W0Q359-F1
#
_cell.length_a   1.000
_cell.length_b   1.000
_cell.length_c   1.000
_cell.angle_alpha   90.00
_cell.angle_beta   90.00
_cell.angle_gamma   90.00
#
_symmetry.space_group_name_H-M   'P 1'
#
loop_
_entity.id
_entity.type
_entity.pdbx_description
1 polymer ?
#
loop_
_entity_poly.entity_id
_entity_poly.type
_entity_poly.pdbx_seq_one_letter_code
_entity_poly.pdbx_strand_id
1 'polypeptide(L)'
;MSEIVEREFMGKGRGKVWTYLIMMILLVAAVIIVNVVWNNPTRASEGMKSFFGLPSWALATVTFAIGALVFWLGLKIETDWPEAIGAFLIAGSIAWFEIIVGWDHFELGLVVMPYIIPIAVFALLLMYGMKKSA
;
A
#
# COMPACT_ATOMS: atom_id res chain seq x y z
N MET A 1 -18.43 -22.56 -9.03
CA MET A 1 -16.99 -22.20 -9.13
C MET A 1 -16.77 -20.73 -8.76
N SER A 2 -17.59 -19.80 -9.26
CA SER A 2 -17.58 -18.38 -8.86
C SER A 2 -17.74 -18.16 -7.35
N GLU A 3 -18.70 -18.82 -6.69
CA GLU A 3 -18.93 -18.61 -5.24
C GLU A 3 -17.76 -19.05 -4.35
N ILE A 4 -16.95 -20.02 -4.78
CA ILE A 4 -15.81 -20.51 -4.00
C ILE A 4 -14.69 -19.47 -4.06
N VAL A 5 -14.35 -19.03 -5.28
CA VAL A 5 -13.38 -17.96 -5.53
C VAL A 5 -13.81 -16.67 -4.82
N GLU A 6 -15.08 -16.32 -4.87
CA GLU A 6 -15.60 -15.10 -4.23
C GLU A 6 -15.53 -15.14 -2.70
N ARG A 7 -15.69 -16.33 -2.08
CA ARG A 7 -15.53 -16.51 -0.63
C ARG A 7 -14.09 -16.43 -0.18
N GLU A 8 -13.17 -16.90 -1.01
CA GLU A 8 -11.72 -16.84 -0.78
C GLU A 8 -11.22 -15.40 -0.88
N PHE A 9 -11.64 -14.65 -1.92
CA PHE A 9 -11.20 -13.27 -2.13
C PHE A 9 -11.84 -12.22 -1.22
N MET A 10 -13.09 -12.41 -0.76
CA MET A 10 -13.82 -11.38 0.02
C MET A 10 -14.02 -11.73 1.51
N GLY A 11 -13.57 -12.90 1.97
CA GLY A 11 -13.75 -13.38 3.34
C GLY A 11 -15.17 -13.88 3.66
N LYS A 12 -15.35 -14.61 4.77
CA LYS A 12 -16.67 -15.15 5.19
C LYS A 12 -17.52 -14.07 5.88
N GLY A 13 -18.76 -13.87 5.41
CA GLY A 13 -19.83 -13.13 6.11
C GLY A 13 -19.51 -11.68 6.48
N ARG A 14 -18.91 -11.46 7.66
CA ARG A 14 -18.48 -10.13 8.14
C ARG A 14 -17.33 -9.54 7.31
N GLY A 15 -16.48 -10.39 6.73
CA GLY A 15 -15.38 -9.96 5.84
C GLY A 15 -15.86 -9.29 4.55
N LYS A 16 -16.98 -9.75 3.99
CA LYS A 16 -17.61 -9.15 2.81
C LYS A 16 -18.06 -7.71 3.09
N VAL A 17 -18.71 -7.46 4.23
CA VAL A 17 -19.24 -6.13 4.58
C VAL A 17 -18.10 -5.10 4.72
N TRP A 18 -17.01 -5.49 5.37
CA TRP A 18 -15.83 -4.64 5.50
C TRP A 18 -15.12 -4.42 4.17
N THR A 19 -15.01 -5.45 3.33
CA THR A 19 -14.49 -5.33 1.97
C THR A 19 -15.26 -4.29 1.17
N TYR A 20 -16.60 -4.37 1.18
CA TYR A 20 -17.45 -3.39 0.52
C TYR A 20 -17.30 -1.98 1.11
N LEU A 21 -17.16 -1.85 2.43
CA LEU A 21 -16.90 -0.57 3.10
C LEU A 21 -15.58 0.07 2.65
N ILE A 22 -14.49 -0.70 2.59
CA ILE A 22 -13.19 -0.18 2.16
C ILE A 22 -13.23 0.15 0.66
N MET A 23 -13.82 -0.71 -0.18
CA MET A 23 -13.99 -0.42 -1.61
C MET A 23 -14.83 0.84 -1.84
N MET A 24 -15.88 1.04 -1.04
CA MET A 24 -16.71 2.25 -1.09
C MET A 24 -15.90 3.49 -0.69
N ILE A 25 -15.11 3.43 0.38
CA ILE A 25 -14.23 4.55 0.79
C ILE A 25 -13.21 4.86 -0.30
N LEU A 26 -12.57 3.83 -0.88
CA LEU A 26 -11.61 4.02 -1.98
C LEU A 26 -12.27 4.63 -3.21
N LEU A 27 -13.47 4.19 -3.57
CA LEU A 27 -14.24 4.75 -4.67
C LEU A 27 -14.60 6.21 -4.42
N VAL A 28 -15.08 6.55 -3.22
CA VAL A 28 -15.36 7.93 -2.82
C VAL A 28 -14.10 8.79 -2.87
N ALA A 29 -12.97 8.28 -2.35
CA ALA A 29 -11.69 8.99 -2.42
C ALA A 29 -11.24 9.23 -3.87
N ALA A 30 -11.36 8.22 -4.75
CA ALA A 30 -11.05 8.35 -6.17
C ALA A 30 -11.94 9.40 -6.86
N VAL A 31 -13.25 9.38 -6.60
CA VAL A 31 -14.18 10.38 -7.14
C VAL A 31 -13.85 11.78 -6.65
N ILE A 32 -13.51 11.95 -5.37
CA ILE A 32 -13.07 13.23 -4.82
C ILE A 32 -11.80 13.72 -5.52
N ILE A 33 -10.80 12.86 -5.68
CA ILE A 33 -9.54 13.20 -6.36
C ILE A 33 -9.82 13.63 -7.81
N VAL A 34 -10.58 12.84 -8.57
CA VAL A 34 -10.94 13.16 -9.96
C VAL A 34 -11.71 14.47 -10.04
N ASN A 35 -12.68 14.68 -9.15
CA ASN A 35 -13.47 15.91 -9.10
C ASN A 35 -12.59 17.13 -8.81
N VAL A 36 -11.69 17.04 -7.83
CA VAL A 36 -10.75 18.13 -7.49
C VAL A 36 -9.81 18.41 -8.65
N VAL A 37 -9.26 17.38 -9.31
CA VAL A 37 -8.38 17.54 -10.47
C VAL A 37 -9.11 18.20 -11.64
N TRP A 38 -10.34 17.78 -11.93
CA TRP A 38 -11.10 18.27 -13.08
C TRP A 38 -11.67 19.67 -12.87
N ASN A 39 -12.19 19.95 -11.68
CA ASN A 39 -12.82 21.24 -11.38
C ASN A 39 -11.83 22.30 -10.88
N ASN A 40 -10.68 21.91 -10.36
CA ASN A 40 -9.68 22.82 -9.80
C ASN A 40 -8.24 22.36 -10.12
N PRO A 41 -7.83 22.33 -11.41
CA PRO A 41 -6.50 21.88 -11.80
C PRO A 41 -5.38 22.70 -11.14
N THR A 42 -5.62 23.99 -10.85
CA THR A 42 -4.67 24.86 -10.13
C THR A 42 -4.44 24.37 -8.69
N ARG A 43 -5.50 24.05 -7.94
CA ARG A 43 -5.38 23.52 -6.56
C ARG A 43 -4.76 22.12 -6.54
N ALA A 44 -5.06 21.28 -7.52
CA ALA A 44 -4.40 19.99 -7.67
C ALA A 44 -2.90 20.16 -7.95
N SER A 45 -2.53 21.12 -8.80
CA SER A 45 -1.13 21.45 -9.09
C SER A 45 -0.41 22.08 -7.89
N GLU A 46 -1.09 22.91 -7.08
CA GLU A 46 -0.56 23.51 -5.86
C GLU A 46 -0.43 22.48 -4.73
N GLY A 47 -1.40 21.56 -4.61
CA GLY A 47 -1.30 20.41 -3.71
C GLY A 47 -0.13 19.52 -4.09
N MET A 48 0.01 19.19 -5.37
CA MET A 48 1.19 18.48 -5.90
C MET A 48 2.48 19.25 -5.63
N LYS A 49 2.54 20.56 -5.91
CA LYS A 49 3.72 21.41 -5.62
C LYS A 49 4.04 21.47 -4.14
N SER A 50 3.03 21.49 -3.27
CA SER A 50 3.17 21.42 -1.82
C SER A 50 3.70 20.05 -1.39
N PHE A 51 3.20 18.96 -1.99
CA PHE A 51 3.73 17.60 -1.82
C PHE A 51 5.18 17.45 -2.33
N PHE A 52 5.53 18.08 -3.45
CA PHE A 52 6.89 18.15 -3.98
C PHE A 52 7.79 19.14 -3.23
N GLY A 53 7.19 20.06 -2.45
CA GLY A 53 7.90 20.98 -1.55
C GLY A 53 8.14 20.40 -0.16
N LEU A 54 7.46 19.30 0.18
CA LEU A 54 7.78 18.51 1.38
C LEU A 54 9.07 17.70 1.15
N PRO A 55 9.80 17.36 2.23
CA PRO A 55 10.97 16.49 2.12
C PRO A 55 10.63 15.19 1.38
N SER A 56 11.54 14.69 0.55
CA SER A 56 11.33 13.49 -0.28
C SER A 56 10.87 12.24 0.49
N TRP A 57 11.19 12.16 1.79
CA TRP A 57 10.78 11.09 2.70
C TRP A 57 9.34 11.20 3.22
N ALA A 58 8.72 12.38 3.13
CA ALA A 58 7.37 12.62 3.68
C ALA A 58 6.31 11.76 2.96
N LEU A 59 6.40 11.68 1.63
CA LEU A 59 5.48 10.86 0.84
C LEU A 59 5.64 9.37 1.15
N ALA A 60 6.87 8.86 1.24
CA ALA A 60 7.11 7.48 1.65
C ALA A 60 6.59 7.19 3.05
N THR A 61 6.71 8.12 3.98
CA THR A 61 6.22 7.98 5.35
C THR A 61 4.69 7.90 5.40
N VAL A 62 4.00 8.79 4.67
CA VAL A 62 2.54 8.78 4.61
C VAL A 62 2.03 7.51 3.93
N THR A 63 2.63 7.14 2.80
CA THR A 63 2.27 5.89 2.10
C THR A 63 2.55 4.66 2.96
N PHE A 64 3.62 4.67 3.76
CA PHE A 64 3.94 3.58 4.69
C PHE A 64 2.89 3.46 5.79
N ALA A 65 2.51 4.60 6.39
CA ALA A 65 1.49 4.64 7.44
C ALA A 65 0.12 4.16 6.92
N ILE A 66 -0.29 4.61 5.74
CA ILE A 66 -1.53 4.15 5.09
C ILE A 66 -1.44 2.66 4.78
N GLY A 67 -0.33 2.20 4.20
CA GLY A 67 -0.10 0.78 3.92
C GLY A 67 -0.19 -0.09 5.16
N ALA A 68 0.43 0.33 6.27
CA ALA A 68 0.37 -0.34 7.56
C ALA A 68 -1.05 -0.41 8.13
N LEU A 69 -1.83 0.67 8.02
CA LEU A 69 -3.23 0.67 8.44
C LEU A 69 -4.08 -0.28 7.59
N VAL A 70 -3.93 -0.25 6.27
CA VAL A 70 -4.69 -1.12 5.35
C VAL A 70 -4.31 -2.59 5.56
N PHE A 71 -3.02 -2.90 5.73
CA PHE A 71 -2.54 -4.25 6.06
C PHE A 71 -3.11 -4.74 7.39
N TRP A 72 -3.05 -3.91 8.43
CA TRP A 72 -3.58 -4.24 9.75
C TRP A 72 -5.10 -4.44 9.77
N LEU A 73 -5.84 -3.65 8.99
CA LEU A 73 -7.26 -3.85 8.80
C LEU A 73 -7.54 -5.16 8.05
N GLY A 74 -6.77 -5.47 7.00
CA GLY A 74 -6.84 -6.76 6.30
C GLY A 74 -6.72 -7.95 7.25
N LEU A 75 -5.68 -7.94 8.09
CA LEU A 75 -5.47 -8.96 9.13
C LEU A 75 -6.61 -9.07 10.14
N LYS A 76 -7.31 -7.97 10.43
CA LYS A 76 -8.45 -7.97 11.35
C LYS A 76 -9.73 -8.52 10.72
N ILE A 77 -9.83 -8.41 9.40
CA ILE A 77 -11.02 -8.77 8.64
C ILE A 77 -10.86 -10.19 8.04
N GLU A 78 -9.66 -10.77 8.12
CA GLU A 78 -9.31 -12.08 7.54
C GLU A 78 -9.59 -12.10 6.03
N THR A 79 -9.13 -11.05 5.34
CA THR A 79 -9.31 -10.89 3.90
C THR A 79 -7.97 -10.65 3.22
N ASP A 80 -7.69 -11.38 2.13
CA ASP A 80 -6.39 -11.36 1.46
C ASP A 80 -6.09 -10.06 0.69
N TRP A 81 -7.11 -9.39 0.13
CA TRP A 81 -6.86 -8.24 -0.76
C TRP A 81 -6.35 -6.96 -0.05
N PRO A 82 -6.86 -6.53 1.13
CA PRO A 82 -6.30 -5.39 1.84
C PRO A 82 -4.91 -5.73 2.40
N GLU A 83 -4.65 -6.99 2.75
CA GLU A 83 -3.31 -7.43 3.15
C GLU A 83 -2.34 -7.30 1.99
N ALA A 84 -2.69 -7.76 0.79
CA ALA A 84 -1.83 -7.61 -0.38
C ALA A 84 -1.57 -6.14 -0.73
N ILE A 85 -2.60 -5.29 -0.71
CA ILE A 85 -2.46 -3.85 -1.00
C ILE A 85 -1.63 -3.17 0.08
N GLY A 86 -1.91 -3.44 1.36
CA GLY A 86 -1.17 -2.86 2.48
C GLY A 86 0.30 -3.27 2.46
N ALA A 87 0.60 -4.55 2.24
CA ALA A 87 1.95 -5.06 2.08
C ALA A 87 2.67 -4.41 0.90
N PHE A 88 1.98 -4.21 -0.23
CA PHE A 88 2.53 -3.55 -1.41
C PHE A 88 2.88 -2.08 -1.14
N LEU A 89 1.98 -1.34 -0.49
CA LEU A 89 2.23 0.06 -0.12
C LEU A 89 3.42 0.20 0.85
N ILE A 90 3.53 -0.70 1.83
CA ILE A 90 4.66 -0.75 2.76
C ILE A 90 5.97 -1.02 2.01
N ALA A 91 5.99 -2.05 1.15
CA ALA A 91 7.16 -2.41 0.37
C ALA A 91 7.57 -1.29 -0.60
N GLY A 92 6.60 -0.66 -1.28
CA GLY A 92 6.84 0.49 -2.15
C GLY A 92 7.42 1.70 -1.40
N SER A 93 6.94 1.97 -0.19
CA SER A 93 7.54 2.99 0.68
C SER A 93 8.98 2.66 1.08
N ILE A 94 9.28 1.40 1.40
CA ILE A 94 10.64 0.98 1.74
C ILE A 94 11.57 1.13 0.54
N ALA A 95 11.12 0.71 -0.66
CA ALA A 95 11.87 0.93 -1.89
C ALA A 95 12.16 2.43 -2.11
N TRP A 96 11.19 3.30 -1.82
CA TRP A 96 11.38 4.75 -1.92
C TRP A 96 12.40 5.26 -0.89
N PHE A 97 12.36 4.76 0.35
CA PHE A 97 13.38 5.09 1.35
C PHE A 97 14.77 4.63 0.94
N GLU A 98 14.90 3.46 0.32
CA GLU A 98 16.19 2.97 -0.18
C GLU A 98 16.76 3.84 -1.31
N ILE A 99 15.90 4.30 -2.22
CA ILE A 99 16.28 5.23 -3.28
C ILE A 99 16.79 6.56 -2.69
N ILE A 100 16.11 7.08 -1.65
CA ILE A 100 16.53 8.32 -0.97
C ILE A 100 17.85 8.12 -0.22
N VAL A 101 18.02 6.99 0.46
CA VAL A 101 19.23 6.69 1.25
C VAL A 101 20.45 6.51 0.33
N GLY A 102 20.25 6.14 -0.94
CA GLY A 102 21.33 6.12 -1.93
C GLY A 102 22.41 5.13 -1.53
N TRP A 103 22.13 3.84 -1.68
CA TRP A 103 23.12 2.78 -1.49
C TRP A 103 24.17 2.83 -2.63
N ASP A 104 25.05 3.83 -2.61
CA ASP A 104 26.04 4.00 -3.66
C ASP A 104 27.14 2.94 -3.57
N HIS A 105 27.58 2.52 -2.37
CA HIS A 105 28.65 1.53 -2.20
C HIS A 105 28.42 0.57 -1.03
N PHE A 106 28.02 -0.66 -1.31
CA PHE A 106 28.29 -1.79 -0.42
C PHE A 106 29.69 -2.34 -0.73
N GLU A 107 30.70 -1.98 0.07
CA GLU A 107 32.09 -2.47 -0.02
C GLU A 107 32.24 -3.94 0.43
N LEU A 108 31.31 -4.83 0.08
CA LEU A 108 31.36 -6.25 0.47
C LEU A 108 31.51 -7.21 -0.71
N GLY A 109 31.83 -6.73 -1.92
CA GLY A 109 32.00 -7.56 -3.11
C GLY A 109 30.72 -8.27 -3.59
N LEU A 110 29.65 -8.19 -2.81
CA LEU A 110 28.29 -8.57 -3.15
C LEU A 110 27.53 -7.28 -3.46
N VAL A 111 27.23 -7.09 -4.74
CA VAL A 111 26.27 -6.10 -5.24
C VAL A 111 24.88 -6.54 -4.76
N VAL A 112 24.59 -6.35 -3.47
CA VAL A 112 23.23 -6.55 -2.96
C VAL A 112 22.39 -5.46 -3.59
N MET A 113 21.57 -5.89 -4.54
CA MET A 113 20.69 -5.02 -5.32
C MET A 113 19.74 -4.27 -4.37
N PRO A 114 19.57 -2.94 -4.51
CA PRO A 114 18.68 -2.09 -3.70
C PRO A 114 17.17 -2.38 -3.92
N TYR A 115 16.84 -3.62 -4.26
CA TYR A 115 15.49 -4.11 -4.53
C TYR A 115 15.18 -5.38 -3.74
N ILE A 116 16.17 -6.00 -3.08
CA ILE A 116 15.96 -7.25 -2.33
C ILE A 116 15.16 -6.99 -1.05
N ILE A 117 15.43 -5.89 -0.33
CA ILE A 117 14.74 -5.61 0.93
C ILE A 117 13.25 -5.33 0.72
N PRO A 118 12.80 -4.51 -0.26
CA PRO A 118 11.38 -4.30 -0.53
C PRO A 118 10.67 -5.60 -0.91
N ILE A 119 11.32 -6.43 -1.75
CA ILE A 119 10.78 -7.73 -2.16
C ILE A 119 10.67 -8.67 -0.96
N ALA A 120 11.70 -8.72 -0.11
CA ALA A 120 11.69 -9.54 1.10
C ALA A 120 10.60 -9.08 2.08
N VAL A 121 10.45 -7.77 2.30
CA VAL A 121 9.39 -7.23 3.16
C VAL A 121 8.01 -7.56 2.60
N PHE A 122 7.80 -7.39 1.30
CA PHE A 122 6.54 -7.76 0.65
C PHE A 122 6.22 -9.24 0.86
N ALA A 123 7.18 -10.12 0.58
CA ALA A 123 7.01 -11.57 0.73
C ALA A 123 6.76 -11.97 2.19
N LEU A 124 7.49 -11.38 3.15
CA LEU A 124 7.32 -11.65 4.59
C LEU A 124 5.94 -11.20 5.09
N LEU A 125 5.47 -10.03 4.65
CA LEU A 125 4.15 -9.53 5.02
C LEU A 125 3.04 -10.40 4.41
N LEU A 126 3.16 -10.83 3.15
CA LEU A 126 2.22 -11.78 2.56
C LEU A 126 2.22 -13.13 3.27
N MET A 127 3.40 -13.70 3.55
CA MET A 127 3.51 -14.96 4.30
C MET A 127 2.91 -14.83 5.71
N TYR A 128 3.10 -13.69 6.37
CA TYR A 128 2.49 -13.42 7.67
C TYR A 128 0.96 -13.29 7.56
N GLY A 129 0.47 -12.57 6.56
CA GLY A 129 -0.96 -12.43 6.26
C GLY A 129 -1.63 -13.78 6.03
N MET A 130 -1.10 -14.56 5.10
CA MET A 130 -1.58 -15.91 4.78
C MET A 130 -1.58 -16.84 6.00
N LYS A 131 -0.57 -16.77 6.88
CA LYS A 131 -0.53 -17.61 8.09
C LYS A 131 -1.56 -17.19 9.13
N LYS A 132 -1.88 -15.90 9.20
CA LYS A 132 -2.73 -15.33 10.25
C LYS A 132 -4.21 -15.28 9.86
N SER A 133 -4.49 -15.19 8.55
CA SER A 133 -5.83 -15.12 7.99
C SER A 133 -6.36 -16.48 7.48
N ALA A 134 -5.55 -17.54 7.56
CA ALA A 134 -5.96 -18.94 7.38
C ALA A 134 -6.48 -19.57 8.69
#